data_AF-A0AA91JRG7-F1
#
_entry.id   AF-A0AA91JRG7-F1
#
_cell.length_a   1.000
_cell.length_b   1.000
_cell.length_c   1.000
_cell.angle_alpha   90.00
_cell.angle_beta   90.00
_cell.angle_gamma   90.00
#
_symmetry.space_group_name_H-M   'P 1'
#
loop_
_entity.id
_entity.type
_entity.pdbx_description
1 polymer ?
#
loop_
_entity_poly.entity_id
_entity_poly.type
_entity_poly.pdbx_seq_one_letter_code
_entity_poly.pdbx_strand_id
1 'polypeptide(L)' 'MLDLQELTTSAQYLIAGRQGFWHYSGESREKLRFWRWAMGETNRRISLALTKEQAEKKVWKQVDRLDLSNLEAFRNE' A
#
# COMPACT_ATOMS: atom_id res chain seq x y z
N MET A 1 -2.06 12.06 6.00
CA MET A 1 -2.77 11.84 4.72
C MET A 1 -1.77 11.23 3.77
N LEU A 2 -2.11 10.20 2.99
CA LEU A 2 -1.16 9.61 2.05
C LEU A 2 -0.82 10.63 0.97
N ASP A 3 0.45 10.97 0.82
CA ASP A 3 0.88 11.75 -0.33
C ASP A 3 0.87 10.84 -1.57
N LEU A 4 0.11 11.21 -2.60
CA LEU A 4 -0.06 10.38 -3.78
C LEU A 4 1.24 10.19 -4.57
N GLN A 5 2.25 11.05 -4.37
CA GLN A 5 3.57 10.88 -4.97
C GLN A 5 4.38 9.76 -4.30
N GLU A 6 3.99 9.33 -3.10
CA GLU A 6 4.62 8.21 -2.39
C GLU A 6 4.12 6.82 -2.83
N LEU A 7 3.15 6.78 -3.75
CA LEU A 7 2.62 5.56 -4.35
C LEU A 7 3.66 4.90 -5.28
N THR A 8 4.35 3.91 -4.76
CA THR A 8 5.26 3.03 -5.51
C THR A 8 4.61 1.67 -5.80
N THR A 9 5.02 1.04 -6.91
CA THR A 9 4.54 -0.30 -7.31
C THR A 9 5.12 -1.43 -6.45
N SER A 10 6.24 -1.18 -5.76
CA SER A 10 6.93 -2.14 -4.90
C SER A 10 6.36 -2.22 -3.48
N ALA A 11 5.64 -1.19 -3.03
CA ALA A 11 5.09 -1.16 -1.69
C ALA A 11 3.70 -1.82 -1.60
N GLN A 12 3.32 -2.16 -0.38
CA GLN A 12 2.02 -2.68 -0.03
C GLN A 12 1.18 -1.59 0.66
N TYR A 13 -0.12 -1.64 0.40
CA TYR A 13 -1.09 -0.66 0.88
C TYR A 13 -2.26 -1.33 1.55
N LEU A 14 -2.76 -0.69 2.59
CA LEU A 14 -4.02 -1.02 3.25
C LEU A 14 -5.09 -0.06 2.75
N ILE A 15 -6.29 -0.58 2.49
CA ILE A 15 -7.40 0.20 1.97
C ILE A 15 -8.60 0.07 2.92
N ALA A 16 -9.14 1.19 3.40
CA ALA A 16 -10.26 1.23 4.34
C ALA A 16 -11.46 0.41 3.84
N GLY A 17 -11.98 -0.47 4.68
CA GLY A 17 -13.11 -1.34 4.34
C GLY A 17 -12.79 -2.45 3.33
N ARG A 18 -11.50 -2.64 2.99
CA ARG A 18 -11.03 -3.76 2.18
C ARG A 18 -10.04 -4.57 2.97
N GLN A 19 -10.16 -5.89 2.89
CA GLN A 19 -9.23 -6.80 3.53
C GLN A 19 -7.94 -6.94 2.72
N GLY A 20 -6.88 -7.38 3.39
CA GLY A 20 -5.61 -7.76 2.79
C GLY A 20 -4.77 -6.59 2.28
N PHE A 21 -3.58 -6.95 1.80
CA PHE A 21 -2.61 -6.03 1.25
C PHE A 21 -2.84 -5.83 -0.25
N TRP A 22 -2.81 -4.58 -0.67
CA TRP A 22 -3.02 -4.16 -2.04
C TRP A 22 -1.71 -3.62 -2.60
N HIS A 23 -1.48 -3.89 -3.88
CA HIS A 23 -0.35 -3.37 -4.64
C HIS A 23 -0.85 -2.30 -5.60
N TYR A 24 -0.11 -1.20 -5.70
CA TYR A 24 -0.37 -0.16 -6.68
C TYR A 24 0.16 -0.58 -8.05
N SER A 25 -0.63 -0.41 -9.12
CA SER A 25 -0.22 -0.72 -10.49
C SER A 25 -0.21 0.48 -11.43
N GLY A 26 -0.35 1.71 -10.90
CA GLY A 26 -0.36 2.93 -11.69
C GLY A 26 -1.70 3.66 -11.75
N GLU A 27 -1.67 4.80 -12.44
CA GLU A 27 -2.83 5.67 -12.67
C GLU A 27 -3.36 5.46 -14.10
N SER A 28 -4.68 5.56 -14.27
CA SER A 28 -5.29 5.63 -15.58
C SER A 28 -6.54 6.49 -15.56
N ARG A 29 -6.61 7.48 -16.46
CA ARG A 29 -7.74 8.42 -16.59
C ARG A 29 -8.22 8.90 -15.21
N GLU A 30 -7.28 9.42 -14.41
CA GLU A 30 -7.52 10.00 -13.08
C GLU A 30 -7.91 9.03 -11.96
N LYS A 31 -7.81 7.72 -12.21
CA LYS A 31 -8.01 6.68 -11.19
C LYS A 31 -6.72 5.93 -10.91
N LEU A 32 -6.43 5.77 -9.62
CA LEU A 32 -5.34 4.97 -9.10
C LEU A 32 -5.80 3.52 -9.02
N ARG A 33 -5.03 2.62 -9.65
CA ARG A 33 -5.34 1.20 -9.68
C ARG A 33 -4.54 0.45 -8.64
N PHE A 34 -5.28 -0.32 -7.86
CA PHE A 34 -4.76 -1.24 -6.87
C PHE A 34 -5.16 -2.66 -7.24
N TRP A 35 -4.35 -3.64 -6.86
CA TRP A 35 -4.68 -5.03 -7.06
C TRP A 35 -4.19 -5.89 -5.90
N ARG A 36 -4.83 -7.04 -5.70
CA ARG A 36 -4.37 -8.07 -4.78
C ARG A 36 -4.70 -9.46 -5.33
N TRP A 37 -4.07 -10.49 -4.77
CA TRP A 37 -4.50 -11.86 -4.98
C TRP A 37 -5.75 -12.16 -4.15
N ALA A 38 -6.67 -12.96 -4.70
CA ALA A 38 -7.81 -13.46 -3.94
C ALA A 38 -7.34 -14.37 -2.81
N MET A 39 -7.97 -14.28 -1.64
CA MET A 39 -7.68 -15.21 -0.55
C MET A 39 -8.05 -16.64 -0.98
N GLY A 40 -7.08 -17.55 -0.94
CA GLY A 40 -7.28 -18.95 -1.31
C GLY A 40 -7.13 -19.26 -2.81
N GLU A 41 -6.99 -18.26 -3.68
CA GLU A 41 -6.80 -18.45 -5.12
C GLU A 41 -5.66 -17.58 -5.65
N THR A 42 -4.47 -18.17 -5.82
CA THR A 42 -3.27 -17.49 -6.36
C THR A 42 -3.38 -17.13 -7.84
N ASN A 43 -4.34 -17.69 -8.58
CA ASN A 43 -4.56 -17.37 -10.00
C ASN A 43 -5.63 -16.29 -10.23
N ARG A 44 -6.28 -15.78 -9.17
CA ARG A 44 -7.34 -14.80 -9.31
C ARG A 44 -6.90 -13.45 -8.77
N ARG A 45 -6.69 -12.51 -9.69
CA ARG A 45 -6.36 -11.12 -9.36
C ARG A 45 -7.62 -10.28 -9.16
N ILE A 46 -7.73 -9.64 -8.01
CA ILE A 46 -8.79 -8.66 -7.70
C ILE A 46 -8.19 -7.28 -7.93
N SER A 47 -8.82 -6.48 -8.80
CA SER A 47 -8.44 -5.08 -9.03
C SER A 47 -9.46 -4.12 -8.41
N LEU A 48 -8.96 -2.96 -8.00
CA LEU A 48 -9.75 -1.86 -7.45
C LEU A 48 -9.25 -0.55 -8.07
N ALA A 49 -10.17 0.27 -8.56
CA ALA A 49 -9.86 1.60 -9.04
C ALA A 49 -10.42 2.63 -8.04
N LEU A 50 -9.54 3.49 -7.52
CA LEU A 50 -9.90 4.58 -6.61
C LEU A 50 -9.62 5.91 -7.30
N THR A 51 -10.41 6.94 -7.03
CA THR A 51 -10.04 8.31 -7.40
C THR A 51 -8.93 8.80 -6.46
N LYS A 52 -8.24 9.88 -6.86
CA LYS A 52 -7.22 10.54 -6.02
C LYS A 52 -7.73 10.84 -4.62
N GLU A 53 -8.88 11.50 -4.53
CA GLU A 53 -9.50 11.85 -3.25
C GLU A 53 -9.84 10.63 -2.38
N GLN A 54 -10.32 9.54 -3.01
CA GLN A 54 -10.60 8.30 -2.29
C GLN A 54 -9.32 7.64 -1.79
N ALA A 55 -8.24 7.70 -2.57
CA ALA A 55 -6.95 7.15 -2.17
C ALA A 55 -6.35 7.92 -0.99
N GLU A 56 -6.36 9.26 -1.03
CA GLU A 56 -5.85 10.12 0.05
C GLU A 56 -6.55 9.87 1.39
N LYS A 57 -7.86 9.57 1.35
CA LYS A 57 -8.69 9.35 2.54
C LYS A 57 -8.69 7.90 3.04
N LYS A 58 -8.51 6.92 2.15
CA LYS A 58 -8.73 5.49 2.45
C LYS A 58 -7.50 4.60 2.32
N VAL A 59 -6.42 5.09 1.72
CA VAL A 59 -5.22 4.28 1.46
C VAL A 59 -4.15 4.67 2.46
N TRP A 60 -3.56 3.65 3.09
CA TRP A 60 -2.40 3.80 3.96
C TRP A 60 -1.27 2.95 3.42
N LYS A 61 -0.10 3.56 3.25
CA LYS A 61 1.12 2.83 2.94
C LYS A 61 1.49 2.01 4.16
N GLN A 62 1.67 0.70 3.96
CA GLN A 62 2.29 -0.10 4.98
C GLN A 62 3.75 0.35 5.07
N VAL A 63 4.06 1.06 6.15
CA VAL A 63 5.45 1.33 6.49
C VAL A 63 6.03 -0.02 6.86
N ASP A 64 6.91 -0.55 6.01
CA ASP A 64 7.70 -1.72 6.34
C ASP A 64 8.34 -1.40 7.70
N ARG A 65 8.15 -2.28 8.67
CA ARG A 65 8.60 -2.07 10.06
C ARG A 65 10.00 -1.50 9.97
N LEU A 66 10.22 -0.33 10.61
CA LEU A 66 11.58 0.12 10.89
C LEU A 66 12.33 -1.12 11.36
N ASP A 67 13.38 -1.50 10.62
CA ASP A 67 14.30 -2.52 11.06
C ASP A 67 15.04 -1.92 12.28
N LEU A 68 14.40 -2.04 13.45
CA LEU A 68 14.95 -1.60 14.74
C LEU A 68 16.16 -2.46 15.13
N SER A 69 16.48 -3.49 14.34
CA SER A 69 17.69 -4.30 14.46
C SER A 69 18.98 -3.48 14.30
N ASN A 70 18.91 -2.29 13.70
CA ASN A 70 20.06 -1.39 13.50
C ASN A 70 20.17 -0.26 14.56
N LEU A 71 19.37 -0.31 15.65
CA LEU A 71 19.45 0.65 16.77
C LEU A 71 20.47 0.25 17.85
N GLU A 72 21.56 -0.43 17.48
CA GLU A 72 22.69 -0.66 18.41
C GLU A 72 23.46 0.63 18.76
N ALA A 73 23.14 1.76 18.12
CA ALA A 73 23.78 3.06 18.36
C ALA A 73 23.44 3.74 19.72
N PHE A 74 22.56 3.16 20.55
CA PHE A 74 22.19 3.71 21.87
C PHE A 74 22.72 2.92 23.05
N ARG A 75 23.63 1.96 22.84
CA ARG A 75 24.18 1.13 23.92
C ARG A 75 25.68 1.35 24.06
N ASN A 76 26.09 2.53 24.52
CA ASN A 76 27.29 2.77 25.33
C ASN A 76 27.41 4.28 25.58
N GLU A 77 26.73 4.76 26.63
CA GLU A 77 27.21 5.87 27.45
C GLU A 77 27.23 5.39 28.91
#